data_AF-A0A6J4RVR6-F1
#
_entry.id   AF-A0A6J4RVR6-F1
#
_cell.length_a   1.000
_cell.length_b   1.000
_cell.length_c   1.000
_cell.angle_alpha   90.00
_cell.angle_beta   90.00
_cell.angle_gamma   90.00
#
_symmetry.space_group_name_H-M   'P 1'
#
loop_
_entity.id
_entity.type
_entity.pdbx_description
1 polymer ?
#
loop_
_entity_poly.entity_id
_entity_poly.type
_entity_poly.pdbx_seq_one_letter_code
_entity_poly.pdbx_strand_id
1 'polypeptide(L)'
;MQPDLQSLEISPGELRHLSGVDPTEVFRPTIMHNSKERLSFLFQEFLLSLALTPILVGLLQVFILLPLIGASLPATLTTLILVPISIFSSRWFWLRRNSPTALCYLLDE
;
A
#
# COMPACT_ATOMS: atom_id res chain seq x y z
N MET A 1 -37.06 -15.43 -15.47
CA MET A 1 -36.95 -15.95 -14.09
C MET A 1 -35.47 -16.15 -13.79
N GLN A 2 -34.88 -15.25 -13.00
CA GLN A 2 -33.73 -15.48 -12.10
C GLN A 2 -33.30 -14.14 -11.49
N PRO A 3 -33.88 -13.75 -10.35
CA PRO A 3 -33.45 -12.62 -9.53
C PRO A 3 -32.54 -13.07 -8.37
N ASP A 4 -31.76 -14.13 -8.53
CA ASP A 4 -31.06 -14.80 -7.42
C ASP A 4 -29.59 -14.38 -7.25
N LEU A 5 -29.08 -13.43 -8.03
CA LEU A 5 -27.71 -12.93 -7.89
C LEU A 5 -27.60 -11.64 -7.07
N GLN A 6 -28.72 -10.92 -6.83
CA GLN A 6 -28.73 -9.71 -6.00
C GLN A 6 -28.77 -10.00 -4.49
N SER A 7 -29.03 -11.26 -4.08
CA SER A 7 -29.12 -11.67 -2.67
C SER A 7 -27.85 -12.34 -2.14
N LEU A 8 -26.84 -12.53 -2.99
CA LEU A 8 -25.50 -12.95 -2.58
C LEU A 8 -24.66 -11.70 -2.26
N GLU A 9 -25.13 -10.90 -1.31
CA GLU A 9 -24.26 -9.91 -0.65
C GLU A 9 -23.26 -10.68 0.21
N ILE A 10 -22.25 -11.28 -0.42
CA ILE A 10 -21.17 -11.95 0.29
C ILE A 10 -20.54 -10.92 1.22
N SER A 11 -20.71 -11.13 2.52
CA SER A 11 -20.20 -10.20 3.52
C SER A 11 -18.68 -10.12 3.39
N PRO A 12 -18.06 -8.95 3.57
CA PRO A 12 -16.60 -8.82 3.57
C PRO A 12 -15.92 -9.79 4.57
N GLY A 13 -16.62 -10.18 5.63
CA GLY A 13 -16.16 -11.21 6.57
C GLY A 13 -16.14 -12.64 5.98
N GLU A 14 -17.13 -13.00 5.16
CA GLU A 14 -17.19 -14.30 4.48
C GLU A 14 -16.18 -14.37 3.35
N LEU A 15 -15.99 -13.27 2.62
CA LEU A 15 -14.99 -13.15 1.56
C LEU A 15 -13.57 -13.33 2.11
N ARG A 16 -13.29 -12.76 3.30
CA ARG A 16 -12.03 -12.99 4.04
C ARG A 16 -11.86 -14.45 4.48
N HIS A 17 -12.94 -15.11 4.92
CA HIS A 17 -12.89 -16.51 5.34
C HIS A 17 -12.65 -17.47 4.16
N LEU A 18 -13.26 -17.19 3.00
CA LEU A 18 -13.19 -18.05 1.82
C LEU A 18 -11.92 -17.84 0.98
N SER A 19 -11.48 -16.60 0.82
CA SER A 19 -10.29 -16.27 0.00
C SER A 19 -9.00 -16.20 0.81
N GLY A 20 -9.10 -16.02 2.14
CA GLY A 20 -7.96 -15.69 2.99
C GLY A 20 -7.40 -14.28 2.78
N VAL A 21 -7.98 -13.50 1.87
CA VAL A 21 -7.56 -12.14 1.52
C VAL A 21 -8.50 -11.15 2.18
N ASP A 22 -7.96 -10.13 2.86
CA ASP A 22 -8.78 -9.09 3.44
C ASP A 22 -9.32 -8.16 2.33
N PRO A 23 -10.65 -8.01 2.18
CA PRO A 23 -11.26 -7.18 1.14
C PRO A 23 -10.90 -5.68 1.25
N THR A 24 -10.37 -5.25 2.40
CA THR A 24 -9.86 -3.88 2.59
C THR A 24 -8.43 -3.68 2.08
N GLU A 25 -7.69 -4.77 1.87
CA GLU A 25 -6.34 -4.75 1.32
C GLU A 25 -6.31 -4.96 -0.21
N VAL A 26 -7.44 -5.35 -0.80
CA VAL A 26 -7.58 -5.53 -2.25
C VAL A 26 -7.71 -4.17 -2.93
N PHE A 27 -6.85 -3.92 -3.92
CA PHE A 27 -6.92 -2.72 -4.75
C PHE A 27 -8.22 -2.69 -5.57
N ARG A 28 -9.08 -1.70 -5.39
CA ARG A 28 -10.28 -1.52 -6.22
C ARG A 28 -10.01 -0.52 -7.35
N PRO A 29 -10.16 -0.89 -8.63
CA PRO A 29 -9.97 0.02 -9.76
C PRO A 29 -10.85 1.28 -9.70
N THR A 30 -12.06 1.19 -9.14
CA THR A 30 -13.00 2.31 -8.88
C THR A 30 -12.41 3.42 -8.02
N ILE A 31 -11.55 3.10 -7.04
CA ILE A 31 -10.82 4.09 -6.23
C ILE A 31 -9.97 5.01 -7.14
N MET A 32 -9.49 4.46 -8.26
CA MET A 32 -8.68 5.21 -9.23
C MET A 32 -9.53 6.08 -10.16
N HIS A 33 -10.82 5.76 -10.33
CA HIS A 33 -11.78 6.50 -11.15
C HIS A 33 -12.36 7.71 -10.41
N ASN A 34 -12.58 7.59 -9.08
CA ASN A 34 -13.08 8.69 -8.26
C ASN A 34 -11.93 9.53 -7.69
N SER A 35 -11.86 10.82 -8.06
CA SER A 35 -10.76 11.71 -7.66
C SER A 35 -10.63 11.90 -6.15
N LYS A 36 -11.74 11.84 -5.40
CA LYS A 36 -11.74 11.97 -3.93
C LYS A 36 -11.19 10.72 -3.26
N GLU A 37 -11.61 9.55 -3.70
CA GLU A 37 -11.13 8.28 -3.15
C GLU A 37 -9.67 8.04 -3.49
N ARG A 38 -9.24 8.41 -4.70
CA ARG A 38 -7.83 8.40 -5.10
C ARG A 38 -6.96 9.24 -4.17
N LEU A 39 -7.41 10.45 -3.83
CA LEU A 39 -6.68 11.32 -2.91
C LEU A 39 -6.65 10.76 -1.49
N SER A 40 -7.76 10.20 -1.00
CA SER A 40 -7.84 9.57 0.32
C SER A 40 -6.87 8.39 0.42
N PHE A 41 -6.86 7.51 -0.60
CA PHE A 41 -5.94 6.38 -0.69
C PHE A 41 -4.47 6.85 -0.69
N LEU A 42 -4.13 7.81 -1.56
CA LEU A 42 -2.77 8.36 -1.61
C LEU A 42 -2.35 9.03 -0.29
N PHE A 43 -3.27 9.72 0.39
CA PHE A 43 -2.99 10.38 1.65
C PHE A 43 -2.76 9.37 2.78
N GLN A 44 -3.58 8.33 2.86
CA GLN A 44 -3.41 7.24 3.83
C GLN A 44 -2.09 6.49 3.59
N GLU A 45 -1.77 6.22 2.34
CA GLU A 45 -0.52 5.57 1.95
C GLU A 45 0.70 6.45 2.25
N PHE A 46 0.58 7.76 1.99
CA PHE A 46 1.61 8.75 2.34
C PHE A 46 1.84 8.82 3.84
N LEU A 47 0.77 8.88 4.65
CA LEU A 47 0.88 8.90 6.11
C LEU A 47 1.57 7.64 6.64
N LEU A 48 1.22 6.48 6.13
CA LEU A 48 1.79 5.22 6.56
C LEU A 48 3.27 5.09 6.13
N SER A 49 3.59 5.51 4.91
CA SER A 49 4.98 5.60 4.44
C SER A 49 5.79 6.57 5.28
N LEU A 50 5.22 7.74 5.61
CA LEU A 50 5.87 8.76 6.43
C LEU A 50 6.12 8.27 7.86
N ALA A 51 5.21 7.48 8.43
CA ALA A 51 5.38 6.87 9.75
C ALA A 51 6.51 5.81 9.77
N LEU A 52 6.67 5.04 8.70
CA LEU A 52 7.74 4.04 8.56
C LEU A 52 9.11 4.66 8.23
N THR A 53 9.12 5.81 7.54
CA THR A 53 10.32 6.48 7.06
C THR A 53 11.35 6.75 8.17
N PRO A 54 11.03 7.39 9.32
CA PRO A 54 12.04 7.71 10.34
C PRO A 54 12.67 6.47 10.97
N ILE A 55 11.92 5.37 11.09
CA ILE A 55 12.42 4.08 11.60
C ILE A 55 13.47 3.53 10.63
N LEU A 56 13.14 3.45 9.34
CA LEU A 56 14.05 2.93 8.32
C LEU A 56 15.25 3.84 8.08
N VAL A 57 15.04 5.15 8.00
CA VAL A 57 16.12 6.13 7.87
C VAL A 57 17.05 6.06 9.07
N GLY A 58 16.52 5.96 10.29
CA GLY A 58 17.32 5.82 11.51
C GLY A 58 18.17 4.54 11.52
N LEU A 59 17.57 3.41 11.14
CA LEU A 59 18.28 2.13 10.99
C LEU A 59 19.40 2.22 9.95
N LEU A 60 19.10 2.75 8.75
CA LEU A 60 20.10 2.93 7.70
C LEU A 60 21.22 3.88 8.11
N GLN A 61 20.89 4.95 8.84
CA GLN A 61 21.88 5.90 9.32
C GLN A 61 22.84 5.26 10.32
N VAL A 62 22.31 4.64 11.38
CA VAL A 62 23.11 4.11 12.49
C VAL A 62 23.91 2.87 12.07
N PHE A 63 23.31 1.97 11.30
CA PHE A 63 23.92 0.66 11.01
C PHE A 63 24.68 0.60 9.68
N ILE A 64 24.38 1.50 8.73
CA ILE A 64 25.02 1.45 7.40
C ILE A 64 25.85 2.71 7.16
N LEU A 65 25.24 3.90 7.16
CA LEU A 65 25.94 5.14 6.79
C LEU A 65 27.04 5.49 7.79
N LEU A 66 26.73 5.49 9.09
CA LEU A 66 27.67 5.86 10.14
C LEU A 66 28.93 4.97 10.16
N PRO A 67 28.86 3.63 10.09
CA PRO A 67 30.06 2.79 10.06
C PRO A 67 30.80 2.79 8.72
N LEU A 68 30.14 3.05 7.60
CA LEU A 68 30.74 2.88 6.27
C LEU A 68 31.34 4.18 5.71
N ILE A 69 30.65 5.30 5.91
CA ILE A 69 30.97 6.62 5.32
C ILE A 69 31.22 7.67 6.42
N GLY A 70 30.78 7.40 7.66
CA GLY A 70 30.81 8.36 8.75
C GLY A 70 29.62 9.33 8.70
N ALA A 71 29.66 10.35 9.57
CA ALA A 71 28.59 11.35 9.65
C ALA A 71 28.70 12.34 8.47
N SER A 72 28.04 12.03 7.36
CA SER A 72 28.00 12.91 6.17
C SER A 72 26.59 13.49 5.95
N LEU A 73 26.45 14.80 6.14
CA LEU A 73 25.23 15.57 5.85
C LEU A 73 24.63 15.32 4.45
N PRO A 74 25.41 15.32 3.34
CA PRO A 74 24.82 15.12 2.02
C PRO A 74 24.22 13.72 1.86
N ALA A 75 24.84 12.69 2.44
CA ALA A 75 24.33 11.33 2.38
C ALA A 75 23.05 11.18 3.21
N THR A 76 23.00 11.78 4.41
CA THR A 76 21.80 11.81 5.24
C THR A 76 20.62 12.41 4.49
N LEU A 77 20.83 13.56 3.85
CA LEU A 77 19.79 14.26 3.09
C LEU A 77 19.28 13.42 1.92
N THR A 78 20.19 12.75 1.20
CA THR A 78 19.81 11.88 0.09
C THR A 78 19.00 10.68 0.58
N THR A 79 19.42 10.00 1.65
CA THR A 79 18.62 8.90 2.23
C THR A 79 17.24 9.35 2.68
N LEU A 80 17.12 10.53 3.27
CA LEU A 80 15.83 11.05 3.75
C LEU A 80 14.82 11.22 2.62
N ILE A 81 15.28 11.53 1.40
CA ILE A 81 14.42 11.66 0.22
C ILE A 81 14.22 10.30 -0.47
N LEU A 82 15.26 9.48 -0.58
CA LEU A 82 15.20 8.22 -1.33
C LEU A 82 14.36 7.15 -0.63
N VAL A 83 14.44 7.07 0.70
CA VAL A 83 13.72 6.07 1.49
C VAL A 83 12.20 6.15 1.32
N PRO A 84 11.53 7.30 1.49
CA PRO A 84 10.07 7.38 1.31
C PRO A 84 9.64 7.05 -0.13
N ILE A 85 10.43 7.44 -1.13
CA ILE A 85 10.16 7.09 -2.54
C ILE A 85 10.26 5.57 -2.75
N SER A 86 11.26 4.93 -2.14
CA SER A 86 11.45 3.47 -2.22
C SER A 86 10.33 2.70 -1.50
N ILE A 87 9.89 3.16 -0.32
CA ILE A 87 8.76 2.57 0.41
C ILE A 87 7.49 2.67 -0.44
N PHE A 88 7.18 3.86 -0.96
CA PHE A 88 6.01 4.07 -1.80
C PHE A 88 6.04 3.18 -3.05
N SER A 89 7.18 3.11 -3.74
CA SER A 89 7.33 2.31 -4.97
C SER A 89 7.26 0.80 -4.71
N SER A 90 7.91 0.31 -3.66
CA SER A 90 7.91 -1.12 -3.30
C SER A 90 6.52 -1.59 -2.89
N ARG A 91 5.80 -0.77 -2.13
CA ARG A 91 4.43 -1.07 -1.71
C ARG A 91 3.45 -0.98 -2.86
N TRP A 92 3.57 0.02 -3.73
CA TRP A 92 2.79 0.08 -4.98
C TRP A 92 3.03 -1.15 -5.86
N PHE A 93 4.28 -1.57 -6.00
CA PHE A 93 4.63 -2.78 -6.76
C PHE A 93 4.09 -4.05 -6.09
N TRP A 94 4.15 -4.14 -4.76
CA TRP A 94 3.58 -5.25 -3.99
C TRP A 94 2.07 -5.33 -4.16
N LEU A 95 1.37 -4.20 -4.04
CA LEU A 95 -0.07 -4.09 -4.26
C LEU A 95 -0.44 -4.58 -5.65
N ARG A 96 0.30 -4.14 -6.67
CA ARG A 96 0.06 -4.54 -8.06
C ARG A 96 0.32 -6.03 -8.32
N ARG A 97 1.27 -6.63 -7.60
CA ARG A 97 1.66 -8.04 -7.78
C ARG A 97 0.75 -9.00 -6.99
N ASN A 98 0.32 -8.59 -5.80
CA ASN A 98 -0.46 -9.42 -4.88
C ASN A 98 -1.96 -9.10 -4.89
N SER A 99 -2.43 -8.17 -5.73
CA SER A 99 -3.87 -7.98 -5.95
C SER A 99 -4.37 -8.98 -7.00
N PRO A 100 -5.09 -10.05 -6.61
CA PRO A 100 -5.71 -10.97 -7.55
C PRO A 100 -6.73 -10.22 -8.43
N THR A 101 -6.48 -10.22 -9.74
CA THR A 101 -7.25 -9.48 -10.73
C THR A 101 -8.74 -9.82 -10.71
N ALA A 102 -9.09 -11.06 -10.33
CA ALA A 102 -10.47 -11.52 -10.18
C ALA A 102 -11.18 -10.89 -8.97
N LEU A 103 -10.50 -10.75 -7.83
CA LEU A 103 -11.05 -10.08 -6.64
C LEU A 103 -11.12 -8.56 -6.84
N CYS A 104 -10.15 -7.95 -7.54
CA CYS A 104 -10.25 -6.55 -7.94
C CYS A 104 -11.54 -6.27 -8.71
N TYR A 105 -11.95 -7.18 -9.61
CA TYR A 105 -13.13 -7.02 -10.46
C TYR A 105 -14.43 -7.33 -9.71
N LEU A 106 -14.44 -8.35 -8.86
CA LEU A 106 -15.60 -8.71 -8.03
C LEU A 106 -15.91 -7.68 -6.94
N LEU A 107 -14.89 -6.96 -6.46
CA LEU A 107 -15.06 -5.87 -5.50
C LEU A 107 -15.19 -4.49 -6.19
N ASP A 108 -15.16 -4.42 -7.52
CA ASP A 108 -15.32 -3.17 -8.27
C ASP A 108 -16.79 -2.81 -8.54
N GLU A 109 -17.70 -3.78 -8.43
CA GLU A 109 -19.16 -3.60 -8.44
C GLU A 109 -19.66 -2.98 -7.13
#